data_AF-A0A349GAH8-F1
#
_entry.id   AF-A0A349GAH8-F1
#
_cell.length_a   1.000
_cell.length_b   1.000
_cell.length_c   1.000
_cell.angle_alpha   90.00
_cell.angle_beta   90.00
_cell.angle_gamma   90.00
#
_symmetry.space_group_name_H-M   'P 1'
#
loop_
_entity.id
_entity.type
_entity.pdbx_description
1 polymer ?
#
loop_
_entity_poly.entity_id
_entity_poly.type
_entity_poly.pdbx_seq_one_letter_code
_entity_poly.pdbx_strand_id
1 'polypeptide(L)'
;MIKFTDWFDRLFEVKRKKQTPFSIFVMVILLFLLGNSLFILMHFQKKSYEAFAVEYRTVKAAVLDYKNETGEYPIASTVNWSKEKNLSMFFEENGLTMGTQFYYVEQSLLSIPDKVKKTYILDVDRGILYTREFEIYGLKRWHAPLAE
;
A
#
# COMPACT_ATOMS: atom_id res chain seq x y z
N MET A 1 -38.09 -0.70 -42.24
CA MET A 1 -37.28 -1.81 -41.67
C MET A 1 -35.83 -1.56 -42.08
N ILE A 2 -35.05 -0.93 -41.19
CA ILE A 2 -33.64 -0.61 -41.46
C ILE A 2 -32.88 -1.93 -41.45
N LYS A 3 -32.25 -2.29 -42.57
CA LYS A 3 -31.55 -3.56 -42.70
C LYS A 3 -30.29 -3.53 -41.83
N PHE A 4 -30.03 -4.60 -41.09
CA PHE A 4 -28.91 -4.74 -40.16
C PHE A 4 -27.54 -4.46 -40.84
N THR A 5 -27.47 -4.70 -42.15
CA THR A 5 -26.33 -4.36 -43.02
C THR A 5 -26.02 -2.86 -43.04
N ASP A 6 -27.04 -2.00 -43.11
CA ASP A 6 -26.86 -0.54 -43.14
C ASP A 6 -26.35 0.01 -41.80
N TRP A 7 -26.56 -0.70 -40.70
CA TRP A 7 -26.03 -0.35 -39.38
C TRP A 7 -24.55 -0.74 -39.25
N PHE A 8 -24.17 -1.89 -39.82
CA PHE A 8 -22.79 -2.35 -39.85
C PHE A 8 -21.91 -1.48 -40.76
N ASP A 9 -22.40 -1.08 -41.92
CA ASP A 9 -21.67 -0.19 -42.83
C ASP A 9 -21.42 1.19 -42.20
N ARG A 10 -22.30 1.66 -41.31
CA ARG A 10 -22.11 2.92 -40.55
C ARG A 10 -21.09 2.82 -39.42
N LEU A 11 -20.78 1.62 -38.92
CA LEU A 11 -19.75 1.42 -37.89
C LEU A 11 -18.33 1.61 -38.45
N PHE A 12 -18.13 1.34 -39.75
CA PHE A 12 -16.84 1.47 -40.43
C PHE A 12 -16.71 2.74 -41.27
N GLU A 13 -17.78 3.51 -41.41
CA GLU A 13 -17.75 4.80 -42.10
C GLU A 13 -17.09 5.86 -41.20
N VAL A 14 -15.82 6.18 -41.46
CA VAL A 14 -15.10 7.26 -40.76
C VAL A 14 -15.63 8.61 -41.24
N LYS A 15 -16.83 8.98 -40.78
CA LYS A 15 -17.40 10.31 -41.02
C LYS A 15 -16.76 11.30 -40.06
N ARG A 16 -16.12 12.34 -40.61
CA ARG A 16 -15.59 13.47 -39.83
C ARG A 16 -16.78 14.21 -39.19
N LYS A 17 -17.13 13.83 -37.96
CA LYS A 17 -18.17 14.50 -37.17
C LYS A 17 -17.66 15.92 -36.89
N LYS A 18 -18.41 16.96 -37.29
CA LYS A 18 -18.04 18.35 -37.00
C LYS A 18 -17.79 18.49 -35.49
N GLN A 19 -16.71 19.17 -35.11
CA GLN A 19 -16.46 19.52 -33.71
C GLN A 19 -17.67 20.28 -33.19
N THR A 20 -18.30 19.75 -32.15
CA THR A 20 -19.39 20.42 -31.44
C THR A 20 -18.84 21.10 -30.20
N PRO A 21 -19.46 22.18 -29.72
CA PRO A 21 -19.07 22.82 -28.46
C PRO A 21 -18.99 21.82 -27.29
N PHE A 22 -19.89 20.83 -27.26
CA PHE A 22 -19.86 19.75 -26.28
C PHE A 22 -18.59 18.88 -26.40
N SER A 23 -18.18 18.51 -27.61
CA SER A 23 -16.94 17.74 -27.81
C SER A 23 -15.69 18.52 -27.36
N ILE A 24 -15.68 19.84 -27.54
CA ILE A 24 -14.58 20.70 -27.07
C ILE A 24 -14.58 20.76 -25.54
N PHE A 25 -15.75 20.93 -24.92
CA PHE A 25 -15.91 20.93 -23.47
C PHE A 25 -15.43 19.61 -22.83
N VAL A 26 -15.83 18.46 -23.39
CA VAL A 26 -15.36 17.14 -22.92
C VAL A 26 -13.85 17.01 -23.07
N MET A 27 -13.28 17.51 -24.17
CA MET A 27 -11.83 17.48 -24.41
C MET A 27 -11.07 18.33 -23.40
N VAL A 28 -11.60 19.50 -23.02
CA VAL A 28 -11.03 20.36 -21.98
C VAL A 28 -11.06 19.68 -20.61
N ILE A 29 -12.17 19.02 -20.24
CA ILE A 29 -12.24 18.23 -18.99
C ILE A 29 -11.20 17.10 -19.00
N LEU A 30 -11.08 16.37 -20.10
CA LEU A 30 -10.09 15.29 -20.23
C LEU A 30 -8.66 15.81 -20.07
N LEU A 31 -8.33 16.94 -20.70
CA LEU A 31 -7.01 17.58 -20.54
C LEU A 31 -6.77 18.03 -19.10
N PHE A 32 -7.79 18.57 -18.43
CA PHE A 32 -7.69 18.94 -17.02
C PHE A 32 -7.48 17.71 -16.13
N LEU A 33 -8.22 16.62 -16.35
CA LEU A 33 -8.06 15.38 -15.60
C LEU A 33 -6.69 14.74 -15.83
N LEU A 34 -6.20 14.71 -17.07
CA LEU A 34 -4.87 14.19 -17.38
C LEU A 34 -3.78 15.05 -16.73
N GLY A 35 -3.87 16.38 -16.83
CA GLY A 35 -2.93 17.31 -16.20
C GLY A 35 -2.88 17.20 -14.68
N ASN A 36 -4.03 16.94 -14.04
CA ASN A 36 -4.13 16.81 -12.59
C ASN A 36 -4.02 15.36 -12.07
N SER A 37 -3.97 14.37 -12.97
CA SER A 37 -3.98 12.96 -12.59
C SER A 37 -2.83 12.60 -11.64
N LEU A 38 -1.63 13.11 -11.91
CA LEU A 38 -0.45 12.91 -11.07
C LEU A 38 -0.61 13.56 -9.70
N PHE A 39 -1.15 14.78 -9.64
CA PHE A 39 -1.38 15.48 -8.38
C PHE A 39 -2.40 14.75 -7.50
N ILE A 40 -3.51 14.32 -8.09
CA ILE A 40 -4.55 13.53 -7.41
C ILE A 40 -3.95 12.23 -6.89
N LEU A 41 -3.11 11.57 -7.70
CA LEU A 41 -2.40 10.35 -7.35
C LEU A 41 -1.48 10.59 -6.14
N MET A 42 -0.57 11.58 -6.21
CA MET A 42 0.35 11.90 -5.11
C MET A 42 -0.39 12.28 -3.82
N HIS A 43 -1.46 13.06 -3.92
CA HIS A 43 -2.25 13.45 -2.75
C HIS A 43 -2.90 12.24 -2.07
N PHE A 44 -3.46 11.32 -2.85
CA PHE A 44 -4.04 10.08 -2.32
C PHE A 44 -2.98 9.17 -1.69
N GLN A 45 -1.79 9.06 -2.30
CA GLN A 45 -0.65 8.33 -1.73
C GLN A 45 -0.24 8.93 -0.38
N LYS A 46 -0.08 10.25 -0.32
CA LYS A 46 0.32 10.96 0.90
C LYS A 46 -0.66 10.69 2.04
N LYS A 47 -1.96 10.84 1.78
CA LYS A 47 -3.01 10.58 2.78
C LYS A 47 -2.99 9.14 3.30
N SER A 48 -2.77 8.18 2.40
CA SER A 48 -2.68 6.76 2.75
C SER A 48 -1.42 6.47 3.58
N TYR A 49 -0.28 7.05 3.21
CA TYR A 49 0.97 6.97 3.96
C TYR A 49 0.84 7.57 5.36
N GLU A 50 0.24 8.77 5.49
CA GLU A 50 0.05 9.44 6.78
C GLU A 50 -0.81 8.60 7.73
N ALA A 51 -1.92 8.04 7.24
CA ALA A 51 -2.77 7.15 8.03
C ALA A 51 -2.01 5.90 8.50
N PHE A 52 -1.21 5.30 7.62
CA PHE A 52 -0.35 4.19 7.97
C PHE A 52 0.74 4.57 8.99
N ALA A 53 1.40 5.70 8.80
CA ALA A 53 2.49 6.15 9.66
C ALA A 53 2.00 6.39 11.10
N VAL A 54 0.79 6.91 11.27
CA VAL A 54 0.14 7.04 12.58
C VAL A 54 -0.07 5.65 13.20
N GLU A 55 -0.67 4.71 12.47
CA GLU A 55 -0.90 3.35 12.96
C GLU A 55 0.41 2.64 13.35
N TYR A 56 1.44 2.74 12.50
CA TYR A 56 2.75 2.18 12.74
C TYR A 56 3.39 2.76 14.02
N ARG A 57 3.31 4.09 14.21
CA ARG A 57 3.83 4.74 15.42
C ARG A 57 3.09 4.28 16.68
N THR A 58 1.77 4.11 16.61
CA THR A 58 0.97 3.59 17.74
C THR A 58 1.40 2.18 18.12
N VAL A 59 1.57 1.28 17.15
CA VAL A 59 2.01 -0.10 17.41
C VAL A 59 3.45 -0.13 17.93
N LYS A 60 4.35 0.67 17.33
CA LYS A 60 5.74 0.78 17.80
C LYS A 60 5.81 1.24 19.25
N ALA A 61 5.03 2.26 19.63
CA ALA A 61 4.95 2.72 21.01
C ALA A 61 4.47 1.59 21.94
N ALA A 62 3.37 0.92 21.60
CA ALA A 62 2.84 -0.19 22.40
C ALA A 62 3.84 -1.34 22.58
N VAL A 63 4.59 -1.70 21.53
CA VAL A 63 5.65 -2.72 21.61
C VAL A 63 6.78 -2.31 22.55
N LEU A 64 7.18 -1.03 22.51
CA LEU A 64 8.23 -0.50 23.38
C LEU A 64 7.75 -0.41 24.83
N ASP A 65 6.51 0.04 25.06
CA ASP A 65 5.91 0.12 26.38
C ASP A 65 5.80 -1.27 27.02
N TYR A 66 5.30 -2.26 26.27
CA TYR A 66 5.26 -3.66 26.72
C TYR A 66 6.64 -4.18 27.12
N LYS A 67 7.68 -3.89 26.31
CA LYS A 67 9.05 -4.26 26.62
C LYS A 67 9.57 -3.59 27.88
N ASN A 68 9.25 -2.31 28.09
CA ASN A 68 9.68 -1.58 29.27
C ASN A 68 9.00 -2.09 30.55
N GLU A 69 7.76 -2.58 30.45
CA GLU A 69 7.00 -3.12 31.57
C GLU A 69 7.39 -4.56 31.92
N THR A 70 7.58 -5.42 30.92
CA THR A 70 7.79 -6.87 31.12
C THR A 70 9.24 -7.30 31.02
N GLY A 71 10.10 -6.49 30.41
CA GLY A 71 11.48 -6.84 30.07
C GLY A 71 11.62 -7.67 28.78
N GLU A 72 10.51 -8.11 28.18
CA GLU A 72 10.48 -9.00 27.02
C GLU A 72 9.72 -8.37 25.85
N TYR A 73 10.00 -8.83 24.62
CA TYR A 73 9.22 -8.39 23.45
C TYR A 73 7.92 -9.21 23.32
N PRO A 74 6.83 -8.60 22.82
CA PRO A 74 5.56 -9.28 22.59
C PRO A 74 5.63 -10.15 21.33
N ILE A 75 6.22 -11.34 21.44
CA ILE A 75 6.49 -12.25 20.33
C ILE A 75 5.48 -13.40 20.28
N ALA A 76 4.99 -13.72 19.08
CA ALA A 76 4.10 -14.86 18.85
C ALA A 76 4.87 -16.09 18.33
N SER A 77 5.19 -16.11 17.02
CA SER A 77 5.91 -17.21 16.39
C SER A 77 7.03 -16.69 15.50
N THR A 78 8.04 -17.53 15.26
CA THR A 78 9.15 -17.20 14.36
C THR A 78 8.62 -16.99 12.94
N VAL A 79 9.19 -16.00 12.25
CA VAL A 79 8.83 -15.71 10.86
C VAL A 79 9.24 -16.88 9.96
N ASN A 80 8.28 -17.37 9.19
CA ASN A 80 8.52 -18.40 8.20
C ASN A 80 8.77 -17.76 6.83
N TRP A 81 10.04 -17.58 6.48
CA TRP A 81 10.47 -16.99 5.22
C TRP A 81 9.90 -17.68 3.97
N SER A 82 9.71 -19.01 4.01
CA SER A 82 9.12 -19.75 2.88
C SER A 82 7.65 -19.35 2.60
N LYS A 83 6.94 -18.87 3.63
CA LYS A 83 5.56 -18.36 3.51
C LYS A 83 5.50 -16.84 3.29
N GLU A 84 6.62 -16.14 3.42
CA GLU A 84 6.73 -14.69 3.35
C GLU A 84 7.53 -14.22 2.13
N LYS A 85 7.17 -14.74 0.95
CA LYS A 85 7.86 -14.45 -0.33
C LYS A 85 8.08 -12.95 -0.58
N ASN A 86 7.11 -12.11 -0.24
CA ASN A 86 7.22 -10.66 -0.43
C ASN A 86 8.18 -10.01 0.57
N LEU A 87 8.27 -10.52 1.79
CA LEU A 87 9.23 -10.04 2.79
C LEU A 87 10.65 -10.43 2.38
N SER A 88 10.83 -11.68 1.95
CA SER A 88 12.11 -12.17 1.43
C SER A 88 12.59 -11.31 0.26
N MET A 89 11.72 -11.04 -0.72
CA MET A 89 12.05 -10.17 -1.86
C MET A 89 12.42 -8.76 -1.41
N PHE A 90 11.68 -8.17 -0.47
CA PHE A 90 12.00 -6.86 0.08
C PHE A 90 13.38 -6.84 0.75
N PHE A 91 13.70 -7.86 1.55
CA PHE A 91 15.00 -7.97 2.22
C PHE A 91 16.13 -8.14 1.22
N GLU A 92 15.95 -8.96 0.19
CA GLU A 92 16.92 -9.13 -0.92
C GLU A 92 17.17 -7.83 -1.68
N GLU A 93 16.10 -7.15 -2.11
CA GLU A 93 16.17 -5.91 -2.88
C GLU A 93 16.87 -4.77 -2.11
N ASN A 94 16.73 -4.76 -0.79
CA ASN A 94 17.32 -3.73 0.08
C ASN A 94 18.65 -4.16 0.71
N GLY A 95 19.19 -5.34 0.35
CA GLY A 95 20.44 -5.86 0.91
C GLY A 95 20.38 -6.11 2.43
N LEU A 96 19.19 -6.36 2.96
CA LEU A 96 18.97 -6.64 4.38
C LEU A 96 19.18 -8.14 4.67
N THR A 97 19.74 -8.43 5.85
CA THR A 97 20.05 -9.81 6.26
C THR A 97 18.80 -10.51 6.79
N MET A 98 18.46 -11.68 6.26
CA MET A 98 17.36 -12.53 6.75
C MET A 98 17.74 -13.47 7.90
N GLY A 99 19.02 -13.49 8.28
CA GLY A 99 19.58 -14.40 9.29
C GLY A 99 19.41 -13.95 10.75
N THR A 100 18.77 -12.81 11.00
CA THR A 100 18.46 -12.34 12.37
C THR A 100 17.17 -12.97 12.89
N GLN A 101 16.94 -12.88 14.20
CA GLN A 101 15.74 -13.49 14.80
C GLN A 101 14.50 -12.63 14.58
N PHE A 102 13.71 -13.00 13.56
CA PHE A 102 12.43 -12.35 13.26
C PHE A 102 11.26 -13.11 13.86
N TYR A 103 10.38 -12.39 14.54
CA TYR A 103 9.15 -12.92 15.12
C TYR A 103 7.95 -12.08 14.72
N TYR A 104 6.79 -12.72 14.55
CA TYR A 104 5.53 -12.00 14.47
C TYR A 104 5.21 -11.37 15.84
N VAL A 105 4.66 -10.16 15.81
CA VAL A 105 4.23 -9.48 17.04
C VAL A 105 2.90 -10.05 17.51
N GLU A 106 2.81 -10.40 18.79
CA GLU A 106 1.59 -10.85 19.42
C GLU A 106 0.71 -9.66 19.81
N GLN A 107 -0.27 -9.34 18.96
CA GLN A 107 -1.14 -8.19 19.13
C GLN A 107 -2.08 -8.29 20.34
N SER A 108 -2.43 -9.51 20.77
CA SER A 108 -3.24 -9.75 21.98
C SER A 108 -2.57 -9.27 23.25
N LEU A 109 -1.24 -9.14 23.27
CA LEU A 109 -0.48 -8.65 24.41
C LEU A 109 -0.35 -7.12 24.43
N LEU A 110 -0.74 -6.45 23.34
CA LEU A 110 -0.59 -5.02 23.18
C LEU A 110 -1.91 -4.29 23.45
N SER A 111 -1.84 -3.18 24.18
CA SER A 111 -2.97 -2.26 24.33
C SER A 111 -3.11 -1.36 23.10
N ILE A 112 -3.46 -1.96 21.96
CA ILE A 112 -3.70 -1.25 20.69
C ILE A 112 -5.19 -1.23 20.32
N PRO A 113 -5.66 -0.22 19.56
CA PRO A 113 -7.06 -0.19 19.11
C PRO A 113 -7.39 -1.37 18.17
N ASP A 114 -8.59 -1.94 18.28
CA ASP A 114 -9.11 -3.05 17.44
C ASP A 114 -9.05 -2.82 15.91
N LYS A 115 -8.77 -1.57 15.50
CA LYS A 115 -8.65 -1.18 14.09
C LYS A 115 -7.31 -1.54 13.48
N VAL A 116 -6.31 -1.92 14.28
CA VAL A 116 -5.02 -2.41 13.79
C VAL A 116 -5.22 -3.84 13.27
N LYS A 117 -5.23 -3.99 11.94
CA LYS A 117 -5.40 -5.31 11.29
C LYS A 117 -4.12 -5.84 10.67
N LYS A 118 -3.07 -5.01 10.61
CA LYS A 118 -1.84 -5.34 9.88
C LYS A 118 -0.99 -6.34 10.64
N THR A 119 -0.29 -7.19 9.92
CA THR A 119 0.72 -8.08 10.53
C THR A 119 2.04 -7.34 10.72
N TYR A 120 2.56 -7.36 11.93
CA TYR A 120 3.84 -6.75 12.30
C TYR A 120 4.88 -7.84 12.59
N ILE A 121 6.12 -7.56 12.21
CA ILE A 121 7.27 -8.43 12.38
C ILE A 121 8.35 -7.65 13.13
N LEU A 122 8.90 -8.23 14.17
CA LEU A 122 9.95 -7.64 14.97
C LEU A 122 11.28 -8.35 14.68
N ASP A 123 12.31 -7.57 14.38
CA ASP A 123 13.71 -7.97 14.49
C ASP A 123 14.17 -7.73 15.92
N VAL A 124 14.32 -8.80 16.70
CA VAL A 124 14.66 -8.73 18.12
C VAL A 124 16.09 -8.21 18.32
N ASP A 125 17.01 -8.62 17.44
CA ASP A 125 18.43 -8.27 17.52
C ASP A 125 18.64 -6.77 17.31
N ARG A 126 17.88 -6.17 16.39
CA ARG A 126 17.97 -4.73 16.07
C ARG A 126 16.92 -3.86 16.78
N GLY A 127 15.90 -4.48 17.37
CA GLY A 127 14.75 -3.77 17.92
C GLY A 127 13.93 -3.02 16.86
N ILE A 128 13.94 -3.51 15.61
CA ILE A 128 13.28 -2.85 14.47
C ILE A 128 11.95 -3.54 14.19
N LEU A 129 10.89 -2.73 14.07
CA LEU A 129 9.56 -3.18 13.69
C LEU A 129 9.36 -3.04 12.18
N TYR A 130 8.83 -4.08 11.55
CA TYR A 130 8.45 -4.15 10.15
C TYR A 130 6.95 -4.43 10.04
N THR A 131 6.35 -4.09 8.90
CA THR A 131 4.92 -4.33 8.66
C THR A 131 4.70 -4.95 7.30
N ARG A 132 3.91 -6.03 7.28
CA ARG A 132 3.58 -6.86 6.10
C ARG A 132 2.72 -6.20 5.04
N GLU A 133 2.04 -5.15 5.44
CA GLU A 133 0.93 -4.61 4.68
C GLU A 133 1.07 -3.10 4.59
N PHE A 134 2.09 -2.63 3.87
CA PHE A 134 2.10 -1.23 3.45
C PHE A 134 1.48 -1.13 2.06
N GLU A 135 0.14 -1.05 1.99
CA GLU A 135 -0.57 -0.87 0.73
C GLU A 135 -0.59 0.60 0.31
N ILE A 136 0.14 0.93 -0.76
CA ILE A 136 -0.16 2.11 -1.59
C ILE A 136 -0.75 1.56 -2.90
N TYR A 137 -1.98 1.95 -3.24
CA TYR A 137 -2.69 1.49 -4.45
C TYR A 137 -3.06 0.00 -4.51
N GLY A 138 -3.29 -0.68 -3.37
CA GLY A 138 -3.49 -2.14 -3.38
C GLY A 138 -2.25 -2.91 -3.86
N LEU A 139 -1.13 -2.22 -4.07
CA LEU A 139 0.19 -2.81 -4.25
C LEU A 139 0.82 -2.92 -2.86
N LYS A 140 0.98 -4.16 -2.40
CA LYS A 140 1.65 -4.47 -1.13
C LYS A 140 3.11 -4.06 -1.24
N ARG A 141 3.48 -2.98 -0.58
CA ARG A 141 4.86 -2.60 -0.30
C ARG A 141 5.14 -2.92 1.17
N TRP A 142 6.42 -2.97 1.53
CA TRP A 142 6.85 -3.09 2.91
C TRP A 142 7.36 -1.73 3.38
N HIS A 143 7.12 -1.41 4.66
CA HIS A 143 7.70 -0.22 5.28
C HIS A 143 8.99 -0.62 6.00
N ALA A 144 10.09 0.05 5.67
CA ALA A 144 11.29 0.04 6.50
C ALA A 144 11.46 1.42 7.17
N PRO A 145 11.68 1.46 8.49
CA PRO A 145 11.96 2.71 9.20
C PRO A 145 13.33 3.31 8.88
N LEU A 146 14.17 2.65 8.06
CA LEU A 146 15.49 3.13 7.64
C LEU A 146 15.43 4.26 6.59
N ALA A 147 14.24 4.67 6.15
CA ALA A 147 14.04 5.72 5.16
C ALA A 147 13.58 7.06 5.76
N GLU A 148 13.67 7.24 7.09
CA GLU A 148 13.60 8.55 7.75
C GLU A 148 14.99 9.19 7.85
#